data_AF-A0AA47MXS7-F1
#
_entry.id   AF-A0AA47MXS7-F1
#
_cell.length_a   1.000
_cell.length_b   1.000
_cell.length_c   1.000
_cell.angle_alpha   90.00
_cell.angle_beta   90.00
_cell.angle_gamma   90.00
#
_symmetry.space_group_name_H-M   'P 1'
#
loop_
_entity.id
_entity.type
_entity.pdbx_description
1 polymer ?
#
loop_
_entity_poly.entity_id
_entity_poly.type
_entity_poly.pdbx_seq_one_letter_code
_entity_poly.pdbx_strand_id
1 'polypeptide(L)'
;MVSSSSHPSFSSAPLRSPTVQRDSRRKHEFEVAMTCEGCSGAVTRVLNKLGDEVKFEIDLPKKLVWIESEKDVDYLTEKLKKCGKEVKYNGTK
;
A
#
# COMPACT_ATOMS: atom_id res chain seq x y z
N MET A 1 8.91 21.12 -52.71
CA MET A 1 8.46 22.02 -51.61
C MET A 1 7.01 21.68 -51.42
N VAL A 2 6.57 20.86 -50.48
CA VAL A 2 6.74 20.78 -49.02
C VAL A 2 6.40 19.29 -48.74
N SER A 3 7.32 18.47 -48.22
CA SER A 3 7.55 18.28 -46.78
C SER A 3 6.22 18.00 -46.05
N SER A 4 6.02 17.05 -45.17
CA SER A 4 6.78 15.98 -44.56
C SER A 4 5.72 15.19 -43.79
N SER A 5 6.02 13.94 -43.46
CA SER A 5 5.70 13.28 -42.17
C SER A 5 4.36 13.60 -41.47
N SER A 6 3.56 12.57 -41.22
CA SER A 6 3.13 12.22 -39.84
C SER A 6 2.17 11.03 -39.84
N HIS A 7 2.67 9.84 -39.52
CA HIS A 7 1.95 8.90 -38.66
C HIS A 7 2.99 8.08 -37.89
N PRO A 8 3.30 8.45 -36.63
CA PRO A 8 3.87 7.48 -35.72
C PRO A 8 2.75 6.52 -35.32
N SER A 9 2.77 5.30 -35.88
CA SER A 9 2.10 4.15 -35.28
C SER A 9 2.84 3.83 -33.99
N PHE A 10 2.47 4.49 -32.89
CA PHE A 10 2.94 4.12 -31.57
C PHE A 10 2.17 2.86 -31.15
N SER A 11 2.78 1.73 -31.50
CA SER A 11 2.50 0.39 -31.00
C SER A 11 1.93 0.44 -29.59
N SER A 12 0.67 0.05 -29.48
CA SER A 12 -0.03 -0.13 -28.21
C SER A 12 0.62 -1.30 -27.48
N ALA A 13 1.55 -1.00 -26.57
CA ALA A 13 2.08 -1.98 -25.64
C ALA A 13 1.34 -1.83 -24.30
N PRO A 14 0.40 -2.72 -23.95
CA PRO A 14 0.07 -2.95 -22.57
C PRO A 14 1.01 -4.05 -22.05
N LEU A 15 2.24 -3.70 -21.71
CA LEU A 15 3.03 -4.52 -20.78
C LEU A 15 2.78 -4.00 -19.37
N ARG A 16 1.53 -4.13 -18.91
CA ARG A 16 1.26 -4.20 -17.48
C ARG A 16 1.49 -5.64 -17.08
N SER A 17 2.59 -5.84 -16.38
CA SER A 17 3.20 -7.10 -15.97
C SER A 17 2.20 -8.13 -15.42
N PRO A 18 2.41 -9.43 -15.67
CA PRO A 18 1.67 -10.47 -14.98
C PRO A 18 2.30 -10.64 -13.59
N THR A 19 1.86 -9.87 -12.59
CA THR A 19 2.04 -10.32 -11.21
C THR A 19 1.09 -11.47 -10.98
N VAL A 20 1.55 -12.67 -11.37
CA VAL A 20 1.06 -13.94 -10.84
C VAL A 20 1.11 -13.84 -9.33
N GLN A 21 -0.01 -13.65 -8.65
CA GLN A 21 -0.04 -13.81 -7.19
C GLN A 21 -1.26 -14.62 -6.79
N ARG A 22 -0.98 -15.94 -6.83
CA ARG A 22 -1.71 -17.01 -6.20
C ARG A 22 -1.82 -16.70 -4.70
N ASP A 23 -3.04 -16.80 -4.20
CA ASP A 23 -3.49 -16.67 -2.81
C ASP A 23 -2.42 -17.05 -1.78
N SER A 24 -1.99 -16.06 -0.99
CA SER A 24 -1.29 -16.23 0.29
C SER A 24 -1.36 -14.86 0.97
N ARG A 25 -2.39 -14.60 1.78
CA ARG A 25 -2.48 -13.38 2.61
C ARG A 25 -1.13 -13.11 3.27
N ARG A 26 -0.44 -12.05 2.85
CA ARG A 26 0.92 -11.74 3.32
C ARG A 26 0.83 -10.78 4.49
N LYS A 27 1.60 -11.05 5.55
CA LYS A 27 1.70 -10.15 6.70
C LYS A 27 2.79 -9.12 6.44
N HIS A 28 2.38 -7.89 6.16
CA HIS A 28 3.27 -6.76 5.90
C HIS A 28 3.54 -5.99 7.19
N GLU A 29 4.81 -5.68 7.45
CA GLU A 29 5.23 -4.89 8.62
C GLU A 29 5.51 -3.44 8.22
N PHE A 30 4.86 -2.52 8.92
CA PHE A 30 5.02 -1.08 8.76
C PHE A 30 5.43 -0.45 10.08
N GLU A 31 6.40 0.45 10.03
CA GLU A 31 6.71 1.38 11.11
C GLU A 31 5.91 2.67 10.87
N VAL A 32 5.07 3.04 11.83
CA VAL A 32 4.22 4.23 11.75
C VAL A 32 4.46 5.11 12.95
N ALA A 33 4.79 6.39 12.72
CA ALA A 33 5.08 7.36 13.78
C ALA A 33 3.85 7.71 14.64
N MET A 34 3.47 6.80 15.54
CA MET A 34 2.40 6.96 16.51
C MET A 34 2.98 7.52 17.82
N THR A 35 2.42 8.63 18.29
CA THR A 35 2.90 9.35 19.50
C THR A 35 1.99 9.16 20.71
N CYS A 36 0.75 8.72 20.49
CA CYS A 36 -0.25 8.50 21.53
C CYS A 36 -1.34 7.53 21.05
N GLU A 37 -2.19 7.06 21.97
CA GLU A 37 -3.33 6.19 21.67
C GLU A 37 -4.32 6.79 20.65
N GLY A 38 -4.41 8.13 20.59
CA GLY A 38 -5.20 8.80 19.55
C GLY A 38 -4.65 8.57 18.13
N CYS A 39 -3.33 8.44 17.98
CA CYS A 39 -2.69 8.19 16.69
C CYS A 39 -2.91 6.75 16.23
N SER A 40 -2.75 5.77 17.14
CA SER A 40 -3.06 4.38 16.82
C SER A 40 -4.53 4.20 16.50
N GLY A 41 -5.43 4.89 17.22
CA GLY A 41 -6.86 4.90 16.90
C GLY A 41 -7.17 5.45 15.50
N ALA A 42 -6.46 6.49 15.04
CA ALA A 42 -6.59 7.00 13.68
C ALA A 42 -6.18 5.95 12.62
N VAL A 43 -5.06 5.25 12.86
CA VAL A 43 -4.59 4.15 11.99
C VAL A 43 -5.63 3.03 11.94
N THR A 44 -6.11 2.57 13.09
CA THR A 44 -7.18 1.55 13.20
C THR A 44 -8.42 1.95 12.41
N ARG A 45 -8.87 3.21 12.51
CA ARG A 45 -10.04 3.71 11.76
C ARG A 45 -9.84 3.66 10.25
N VAL A 46 -8.64 3.94 9.76
CA VAL A 46 -8.34 3.90 8.32
C VAL A 46 -8.25 2.46 7.82
N LEU A 47 -7.65 1.57 8.60
CA LEU A 47 -7.54 0.15 8.25
C LEU A 47 -8.89 -0.56 8.32
N ASN A 48 -9.74 -0.26 9.31
CA ASN A 48 -11.11 -0.79 9.40
C ASN A 48 -11.98 -0.39 8.20
N LYS A 49 -11.70 0.73 7.52
CA LYS A 49 -12.41 1.11 6.28
C LYS A 49 -12.05 0.21 5.10
N LEU A 50 -11.01 -0.61 5.19
CA LEU A 50 -10.67 -1.61 4.19
C LEU A 50 -11.51 -2.89 4.32
N GLY A 51 -12.28 -3.02 5.40
CA GLY A 51 -13.18 -4.15 5.64
C GLY A 51 -12.46 -5.41 6.10
N ASP A 52 -13.20 -6.52 6.12
CA ASP A 52 -12.73 -7.84 6.61
C ASP A 52 -11.67 -8.49 5.73
N GLU A 53 -11.39 -7.91 4.55
CA GLU A 53 -10.32 -8.33 3.63
C GLU A 53 -8.91 -8.06 4.21
N VAL A 54 -8.82 -7.22 5.26
CA VAL A 54 -7.55 -6.79 5.84
C VAL A 54 -7.56 -7.05 7.34
N LYS A 55 -6.65 -7.90 7.80
CA LYS A 55 -6.40 -8.15 9.21
C LYS A 55 -5.18 -7.38 9.66
N PHE A 56 -5.21 -6.75 10.83
CA PHE A 56 -4.08 -5.95 11.28
C PHE A 56 -3.86 -6.00 12.78
N GLU A 57 -2.63 -5.76 13.19
CA GLU A 57 -2.17 -5.69 14.58
C GLU A 57 -1.35 -4.42 14.75
N ILE A 58 -1.55 -3.70 15.85
CA ILE A 58 -0.86 -2.44 16.13
C ILE A 58 -0.14 -2.54 17.47
N ASP A 59 1.16 -2.25 17.48
CA ASP A 59 2.00 -2.16 18.67
C ASP A 59 2.44 -0.70 18.83
N LEU A 60 1.75 0.03 19.71
CA LEU A 60 2.04 1.42 20.04
C LEU A 60 3.45 1.63 20.62
N PRO A 61 3.93 0.83 21.61
CA PRO A 61 5.26 1.06 22.18
C PRO A 61 6.40 0.83 21.17
N LYS A 62 6.24 -0.11 20.23
CA LYS A 62 7.22 -0.33 19.15
C LYS A 62 6.96 0.51 17.91
N LYS A 63 5.81 1.19 17.82
CA LYS A 63 5.38 1.95 16.64
C LYS A 63 5.25 1.08 15.38
N LEU A 64 4.87 -0.19 15.57
CA LEU A 64 4.75 -1.16 14.49
C LEU A 64 3.28 -1.44 14.20
N VAL A 65 2.99 -1.67 12.92
CA VAL A 65 1.69 -2.05 12.39
C VAL A 65 1.91 -3.24 11.47
N TRP A 66 1.33 -4.39 11.80
CA TRP A 66 1.31 -5.52 10.90
C TRP A 66 -0.03 -5.59 10.18
N ILE A 67 -0.01 -5.77 8.88
CA ILE A 67 -1.19 -5.82 8.02
C ILE A 67 -1.14 -7.08 7.18
N GLU A 68 -2.05 -8.01 7.43
CA GLU A 68 -2.27 -9.21 6.66
C GLU A 68 -3.38 -8.99 5.63
N SER A 69 -3.01 -9.02 4.35
CA SER A 69 -3.87 -8.60 3.25
C SER A 69 -3.39 -9.20 1.92
N GLU A 70 -4.30 -9.31 0.95
CA GLU A 70 -4.00 -9.65 -0.45
C GLU A 70 -3.67 -8.41 -1.30
N LYS A 71 -3.96 -7.20 -0.79
CA LYS A 71 -3.64 -5.93 -1.46
C LYS A 71 -2.14 -5.66 -1.49
N ASP A 72 -1.72 -4.90 -2.50
CA ASP A 72 -0.33 -4.47 -2.67
C ASP A 72 0.17 -3.58 -1.51
N VAL A 73 1.46 -3.67 -1.23
CA VAL A 73 2.16 -2.87 -0.21
C VAL A 73 2.00 -1.37 -0.46
N ASP A 74 2.03 -0.95 -1.72
CA ASP A 74 1.86 0.45 -2.11
C ASP A 74 0.47 0.97 -1.70
N TYR A 75 -0.57 0.18 -1.95
CA TYR A 75 -1.94 0.52 -1.55
C TYR A 75 -2.06 0.64 -0.03
N LEU A 76 -1.49 -0.30 0.72
CA LEU A 76 -1.49 -0.25 2.19
C LEU A 76 -0.73 0.97 2.72
N THR A 77 0.42 1.28 2.13
CA THR A 77 1.25 2.44 2.48
C THR A 77 0.51 3.75 2.23
N GLU A 78 -0.17 3.89 1.09
CA GLU A 78 -0.99 5.05 0.77
C GLU A 78 -2.13 5.25 1.78
N LYS A 79 -2.76 4.15 2.22
CA LYS A 79 -3.82 4.20 3.25
C LYS A 79 -3.26 4.68 4.58
N LEU A 80 -2.14 4.13 5.03
CA LEU A 80 -1.49 4.56 6.27
C LEU A 80 -1.07 6.04 6.22
N LYS A 81 -0.56 6.52 5.08
CA LYS A 81 -0.21 7.94 4.87
C LYS A 81 -1.39 8.89 5.04
N LYS A 82 -2.64 8.45 4.81
CA LYS A 82 -3.84 9.28 5.08
C LYS A 82 -4.03 9.62 6.55
N CYS A 83 -3.34 8.93 7.46
CA CYS A 83 -3.32 9.27 8.88
C CYS A 83 -2.46 10.52 9.18
N GLY A 84 -1.76 11.07 8.18
CA GLY A 84 -0.85 12.20 8.36
C GLY A 84 0.39 11.84 9.19
N LYS A 85 0.79 10.57 9.17
CA LYS A 85 1.94 10.04 9.90
C LYS A 85 3.01 9.59 8.94
N GLU A 86 4.25 9.60 9.41
CA GLU A 86 5.35 8.96 8.72
C GLU A 86 5.15 7.45 8.73
N VAL A 87 5.31 6.82 7.56
CA VAL A 87 5.10 5.40 7.34
C VAL A 87 6.32 4.86 6.61
N LYS A 88 6.92 3.82 7.16
CA LYS A 88 8.05 3.10 6.59
C LYS A 88 7.72 1.61 6.51
N TYR A 89 8.08 0.99 5.40
CA TYR A 89 7.87 -0.43 5.19
C TYR A 89 9.10 -1.21 5.66
N ASN A 90 8.91 -2.18 6.57
CA ASN A 90 9.99 -3.02 7.08
C ASN A 90 10.13 -4.33 6.29
N GLY A 91 9.07 -4.78 5.62
CA GLY A 91 9.08 -6.02 4.84
C GLY A 91 7.86 -6.88 5.06
N THR A 92 7.88 -8.07 4.45
CA THR A 92 6.88 -9.12 4.67
C THR A 92 7.39 -10.09 5.74
N LYS A 93 6.52 -10.50 6.66
CA LYS A 93 6.75 -11.52 7.68
C LYS A 93 6.15 -12.87 7.28
#